data_AF-A0A061E430-F1
#
_entry.id   AF-A0A061E430-F1
#
_cell.length_a   1.000
_cell.length_b   1.000
_cell.length_c   1.000
_cell.angle_alpha   90.00
_cell.angle_beta   90.00
_cell.angle_gamma   90.00
#
_symmetry.space_group_name_H-M   'P 1'
#
loop_
_entity.id
_entity.type
_entity.pdbx_description
1 polymer ?
#
loop_
_entity_poly.entity_id
_entity_poly.type
_entity_poly.pdbx_seq_one_letter_code
_entity_poly.pdbx_strand_id
1 'polypeptide(L)'
;MEFFLSLGVVGAQNRIPKLGSENSERLEVKQATAKQTAAHRKIFTWFAHISSQALDKYKLLALYDFDVVQRVVVLVIGGGGREHALCYALQRSPSCDAVFCAPGNAGISNSGNATCIPDLDISDSSAVVSFCRKWSVGLVVVGPEAPLVSGLANDLVEAGIPTFGPSAEAAALEGSKNFMKSICDKYGIPTAKYQTFSDASAAKQYIKEQGAPIVIKADGLAAGKGVIVAMTLEEAYEAVDSMLVEGIFGSAGCQVIVEEFLEGEEASFFALVDGENAIPLESAQDHKRVGDGDTGPNTGGMGAYSPAPVLTKELQSLVMESIILPTVKGMSAEGCKFVGVLYAGLMIEKKSGLPKLIEYNVRFGDPECQVLMVRLESDLAKVLLAACKGELDGVSLNWSPGSAMVVVMASKGYPGSYEKGTVIQNLEEAELVAPSVKIFHAGTALDSDGSFIATGGRVLGITAKGRDLEEARDRAYQAVEEINWPEGFYRRDIGWRALPQKQFATNA
;
A
#
# COMPACT_ATOMS: atom_id res chain seq x y z
N MET A 1 11.85 28.44 -32.55
CA MET A 1 12.87 29.24 -33.24
C MET A 1 13.51 28.34 -34.28
N GLU A 2 12.83 28.13 -35.41
CA GLU A 2 13.35 27.46 -36.59
C GLU A 2 12.56 28.00 -37.78
N PHE A 3 13.23 28.65 -38.72
CA PHE A 3 12.94 28.66 -40.16
C PHE A 3 14.02 29.51 -40.84
N PHE A 4 14.96 28.86 -41.50
CA PHE A 4 15.97 29.48 -42.35
C PHE A 4 15.80 28.97 -43.78
N LEU A 5 16.02 29.90 -44.71
CA LEU A 5 16.44 29.74 -46.11
C LEU A 5 15.37 29.40 -47.16
N SER A 6 15.12 30.40 -48.04
CA SER A 6 15.44 30.27 -49.46
C SER A 6 15.35 31.63 -50.17
N LEU A 7 16.51 32.29 -50.31
CA LEU A 7 16.73 33.40 -51.25
C LEU A 7 17.02 32.81 -52.63
N GLY A 8 16.11 33.04 -53.59
CA GLY A 8 16.35 32.82 -55.01
C GLY A 8 16.61 34.16 -55.70
N VAL A 9 17.86 34.44 -56.03
CA VAL A 9 18.28 35.54 -56.90
C VAL A 9 18.42 35.01 -58.32
N VAL A 10 17.64 35.56 -59.26
CA VAL A 10 17.99 35.58 -60.68
C VAL A 10 17.66 36.97 -61.20
N GLY A 11 18.69 37.69 -61.65
CA GLY A 11 18.58 39.04 -62.18
C GLY A 11 18.12 39.07 -63.64
N ALA A 12 17.53 40.20 -64.05
CA ALA A 12 17.67 40.74 -65.40
C ALA A 12 17.24 42.22 -65.44
N GLN A 13 18.21 43.06 -65.81
CA GLN A 13 18.10 44.20 -66.72
C GLN A 13 17.27 45.45 -66.34
N ASN A 14 18.04 46.48 -65.96
CA ASN A 14 17.95 47.90 -66.30
C ASN A 14 16.89 48.31 -67.35
N ARG A 15 16.07 49.30 -66.99
CA ARG A 15 15.83 50.52 -67.78
C ARG A 15 15.18 51.61 -66.89
N ILE A 16 15.90 52.72 -66.72
CA ILE A 16 15.39 54.01 -66.25
C ILE A 16 14.95 54.81 -67.50
N PRO A 17 13.92 55.66 -67.41
CA PRO A 17 14.14 57.04 -67.81
C PRO A 17 13.69 58.06 -66.76
N LYS A 18 14.37 59.21 -66.85
CA LYS A 18 14.46 60.35 -65.94
C LYS A 18 13.31 61.36 -66.12
N LEU A 19 13.05 62.07 -65.01
CA LEU A 19 12.76 63.51 -64.84
C LEU A 19 11.49 64.14 -65.44
N GLY A 20 10.68 64.73 -64.56
CA GLY A 20 9.66 65.72 -64.89
C GLY A 20 9.12 66.48 -63.66
N SER A 21 9.66 67.69 -63.45
CA SER A 21 9.08 68.86 -62.78
C SER A 21 8.67 68.80 -61.29
N GLU A 22 9.51 69.47 -60.48
CA GLU A 22 9.17 70.10 -59.21
C GLU A 22 8.05 71.15 -59.38
N ASN A 23 6.92 70.96 -58.70
CA ASN A 23 6.14 72.00 -57.98
C ASN A 23 4.74 71.48 -57.62
N SER A 24 4.67 70.54 -56.67
CA SER A 24 3.44 70.26 -55.90
C SER A 24 3.69 69.67 -54.50
N GLU A 25 4.92 69.27 -54.15
CA GLU A 25 5.22 68.48 -52.94
C GLU A 25 5.33 69.25 -51.61
N ARG A 26 5.16 70.57 -51.56
CA ARG A 26 5.30 71.33 -50.29
C ARG A 26 4.01 71.51 -49.47
N LEU A 27 2.85 71.06 -49.95
CA LEU A 27 1.61 71.05 -49.16
C LEU A 27 1.13 69.65 -48.72
N GLU A 28 1.50 68.57 -49.42
CA GLU A 28 1.09 67.20 -49.04
C GLU A 28 1.95 66.60 -47.90
N VAL A 29 3.21 67.04 -47.74
CA VAL A 29 4.13 66.52 -46.73
C VAL A 29 3.75 66.91 -45.29
N LYS A 30 3.00 68.00 -45.09
CA LYS A 30 2.52 68.41 -43.74
C LYS A 30 1.22 67.72 -43.30
N GLN A 31 0.40 67.22 -44.22
CA GLN A 31 -0.79 66.42 -43.87
C GLN A 31 -0.49 64.92 -43.74
N ALA A 32 0.50 64.42 -44.48
CA ALA A 32 0.98 63.04 -44.35
C ALA A 32 1.67 62.78 -42.99
N THR A 33 2.48 63.71 -42.49
CA THR A 33 3.18 63.58 -41.20
C THR A 33 2.24 63.60 -39.99
N ALA A 34 1.15 64.38 -40.03
CA ALA A 34 0.13 64.38 -38.96
C ALA A 34 -0.71 63.08 -38.94
N LYS A 35 -1.08 62.54 -40.10
CA LYS A 35 -1.80 61.25 -40.19
C LYS A 35 -0.93 60.05 -39.81
N GLN A 36 0.36 60.08 -40.14
CA GLN A 36 1.30 59.00 -39.78
C GLN A 36 1.62 58.98 -38.28
N THR A 37 1.61 60.15 -37.61
CA THR A 37 1.79 60.25 -36.16
C THR A 37 0.54 59.80 -35.38
N ALA A 38 -0.66 60.04 -35.90
CA ALA A 38 -1.92 59.55 -35.32
C ALA A 38 -2.11 58.04 -35.52
N ALA A 39 -1.71 57.49 -36.68
CA ALA A 39 -1.72 56.06 -36.95
C ALA A 39 -0.70 55.31 -36.08
N HIS A 40 0.52 55.84 -35.92
CA HIS A 40 1.50 55.27 -34.99
C HIS A 40 1.03 55.34 -33.53
N ARG A 41 0.38 56.43 -33.09
CA ARG A 41 -0.20 56.49 -31.74
C ARG A 41 -1.32 55.47 -31.55
N LYS A 42 -2.18 55.24 -32.56
CA LYS A 42 -3.24 54.21 -32.52
C LYS A 42 -2.68 52.79 -32.53
N ILE A 43 -1.62 52.53 -33.30
CA ILE A 43 -0.92 51.24 -33.31
C ILE A 43 -0.22 51.02 -31.96
N PHE A 44 0.42 52.05 -31.38
CA PHE A 44 1.06 51.94 -30.06
C PHE A 44 0.04 51.77 -28.94
N THR A 45 -1.11 52.45 -28.96
CA THR A 45 -2.18 52.22 -27.99
C THR A 45 -2.87 50.87 -28.20
N TRP A 46 -3.01 50.40 -29.45
CA TRP A 46 -3.55 49.07 -29.74
C TRP A 46 -2.58 47.94 -29.32
N PHE A 47 -1.28 48.09 -29.56
CA PHE A 47 -0.23 47.20 -29.03
C PHE A 47 -0.15 47.26 -27.51
N ALA A 48 -0.28 48.45 -26.90
CA ALA A 48 -0.31 48.59 -25.44
C ALA A 48 -1.59 47.98 -24.85
N HIS A 49 -2.73 48.04 -25.54
CA HIS A 49 -4.00 47.45 -25.10
C HIS A 49 -4.03 45.92 -25.31
N ILE A 50 -3.43 45.40 -26.39
CA ILE A 50 -3.20 43.96 -26.58
C ILE A 50 -2.19 43.44 -25.56
N SER A 51 -1.13 44.21 -25.28
CA SER A 51 -0.16 43.92 -24.22
C SER A 51 -0.83 43.89 -22.86
N SER A 52 -1.69 44.87 -22.51
CA SER A 52 -2.41 44.90 -21.23
C SER A 52 -3.46 43.79 -21.13
N GLN A 53 -4.24 43.52 -22.18
CA GLN A 53 -5.20 42.41 -22.18
C GLN A 53 -4.51 41.05 -22.17
N ALA A 54 -3.36 40.90 -22.83
CA ALA A 54 -2.54 39.71 -22.73
C ALA A 54 -1.93 39.58 -21.33
N LEU A 55 -1.40 40.65 -20.74
CA LEU A 55 -0.89 40.68 -19.36
C LEU A 55 -1.99 40.39 -18.34
N ASP A 56 -3.21 40.86 -18.53
CA ASP A 56 -4.35 40.56 -17.67
C ASP A 56 -4.84 39.11 -17.87
N LYS A 57 -4.73 38.55 -19.08
CA LYS A 57 -4.99 37.14 -19.37
C LYS A 57 -3.91 36.22 -18.80
N TYR A 58 -2.65 36.65 -18.80
CA TYR A 58 -1.52 35.98 -18.15
C TYR A 58 -1.55 36.15 -16.62
N LYS A 59 -2.06 37.26 -16.09
CA LYS A 59 -2.37 37.44 -14.66
C LYS A 59 -3.56 36.61 -14.21
N LEU A 60 -4.59 36.43 -15.06
CA LEU A 60 -5.67 35.48 -14.80
C LEU A 60 -5.17 34.03 -14.83
N LEU A 61 -4.23 33.70 -15.73
CA LEU A 61 -3.55 32.39 -15.75
C LEU A 61 -2.61 32.20 -14.55
N ALA A 62 -2.00 33.26 -14.02
CA ALA A 62 -1.18 33.22 -12.81
C ALA A 62 -2.01 33.21 -11.51
N LEU A 63 -3.32 33.46 -11.59
CA LEU A 63 -4.30 33.27 -10.51
C LEU A 63 -4.97 31.89 -10.58
N TYR A 64 -4.76 31.16 -11.69
CA TYR A 64 -4.94 29.72 -11.72
C TYR A 64 -3.63 29.10 -11.28
N ASP A 65 -3.56 28.72 -10.00
CA ASP A 65 -2.61 27.71 -9.56
C ASP A 65 -2.97 26.43 -10.32
N PHE A 66 -2.42 26.27 -11.53
CA PHE A 66 -2.26 24.95 -12.10
C PHE A 66 -1.23 24.28 -11.20
N ASP A 67 -1.72 23.67 -10.12
CA ASP A 67 -0.97 22.72 -9.33
C ASP A 67 -0.61 21.62 -10.32
N VAL A 68 0.56 21.75 -10.98
CA VAL A 68 1.06 20.75 -11.92
C VAL A 68 1.39 19.55 -11.06
N VAL A 69 0.41 18.66 -10.92
CA VAL A 69 0.53 17.44 -10.15
C VAL A 69 1.78 16.73 -10.64
N GLN A 70 2.81 16.65 -9.79
CA GLN A 70 4.04 15.94 -10.09
C GLN A 70 3.68 14.47 -10.32
N ARG A 71 3.69 14.02 -11.58
CA ARG A 71 3.46 12.62 -11.91
C ARG A 71 4.76 11.84 -11.81
N VAL A 72 4.71 10.66 -11.21
CA VAL A 72 5.87 9.78 -11.04
C VAL A 72 5.60 8.40 -11.62
N VAL A 73 6.64 7.78 -12.16
CA VAL A 73 6.64 6.35 -12.47
C VAL A 73 6.87 5.59 -11.16
N VAL A 74 6.01 4.61 -10.87
CA VAL A 74 6.03 3.84 -9.63
C VAL A 74 6.48 2.40 -9.89
N LEU A 75 7.37 1.86 -9.07
CA LEU A 75 7.70 0.45 -9.03
C LEU A 75 7.16 -0.17 -7.74
N VAL A 76 6.28 -1.16 -7.86
CA VAL A 76 5.81 -1.98 -6.74
C VAL A 76 6.64 -3.26 -6.65
N ILE A 77 7.22 -3.54 -5.49
CA ILE A 77 7.97 -4.77 -5.23
C ILE A 77 7.02 -5.80 -4.60
N GLY A 78 6.95 -7.00 -5.19
CA GLY A 78 6.13 -8.13 -4.76
C GLY A 78 5.22 -8.67 -5.88
N GLY A 79 4.25 -9.51 -5.52
CA GLY A 79 3.41 -10.23 -6.49
C GLY A 79 2.22 -10.95 -5.87
N GLY A 80 1.84 -10.62 -4.64
CA GLY A 80 0.66 -11.12 -3.95
C GLY A 80 -0.60 -10.27 -4.18
N GLY A 81 -1.66 -10.60 -3.45
CA GLY A 81 -2.95 -9.90 -3.53
C GLY A 81 -2.84 -8.46 -3.04
N ARG A 82 -2.03 -8.21 -2.01
CA ARG A 82 -1.65 -6.86 -1.56
C ARG A 82 -1.01 -6.04 -2.68
N GLU A 83 -0.03 -6.58 -3.39
CA GLU A 83 0.63 -5.83 -4.47
C GLU A 83 -0.31 -5.58 -5.65
N HIS A 84 -1.22 -6.51 -5.95
CA HIS A 84 -2.27 -6.27 -6.94
C HIS A 84 -3.19 -5.11 -6.49
N ALA A 85 -3.62 -5.10 -5.23
CA ALA A 85 -4.43 -4.00 -4.69
C ALA A 85 -3.71 -2.65 -4.72
N LEU A 86 -2.40 -2.62 -4.42
CA LEU A 86 -1.58 -1.42 -4.55
C LEU A 86 -1.49 -0.95 -6.00
N CYS A 87 -1.21 -1.86 -6.95
CA CYS A 87 -1.18 -1.52 -8.38
C CYS A 87 -2.53 -0.97 -8.85
N TYR A 88 -3.63 -1.58 -8.42
CA TYR A 88 -4.99 -1.14 -8.72
C TYR A 88 -5.31 0.27 -8.19
N ALA A 89 -4.80 0.64 -7.00
CA ALA A 89 -4.95 1.99 -6.48
C ALA A 89 -4.01 3.00 -7.14
N LEU A 90 -2.76 2.63 -7.38
CA LEU A 90 -1.75 3.48 -8.03
C LEU A 90 -2.13 3.80 -9.48
N GLN A 91 -2.69 2.85 -10.23
CA GLN A 91 -3.14 3.12 -11.59
C GLN A 91 -4.24 4.21 -11.65
N ARG A 92 -5.05 4.35 -10.59
CA ARG A 92 -6.11 5.36 -10.47
C ARG A 92 -5.62 6.70 -9.90
N SER A 93 -4.37 6.77 -9.44
CA SER A 93 -3.79 7.97 -8.85
C SER A 93 -3.44 9.00 -9.94
N PRO A 94 -3.95 10.25 -9.85
CA PRO A 94 -3.58 11.32 -10.77
C PRO A 94 -2.07 11.63 -10.80
N SER A 95 -1.40 11.46 -9.65
CA SER A 95 0.06 11.63 -9.50
C SER A 95 0.89 10.43 -9.99
N CYS A 96 0.27 9.37 -10.51
CA CYS A 96 0.98 8.22 -11.05
C CYS A 96 1.01 8.28 -12.58
N ASP A 97 2.19 8.19 -13.19
CA ASP A 97 2.35 8.17 -14.65
C ASP A 97 2.25 6.75 -15.22
N ALA A 98 3.00 5.82 -14.64
CA ALA A 98 3.01 4.41 -14.99
C ALA A 98 3.31 3.57 -13.74
N VAL A 99 2.81 2.34 -13.72
CA VAL A 99 3.06 1.38 -12.64
C VAL A 99 3.80 0.17 -13.20
N PHE A 100 4.97 -0.13 -12.64
CA PHE A 100 5.68 -1.39 -12.78
C PHE A 100 5.44 -2.25 -11.55
N CYS A 101 5.44 -3.58 -11.71
CA CYS A 101 5.40 -4.51 -10.58
C CYS A 101 6.44 -5.61 -10.77
N ALA A 102 7.24 -5.92 -9.75
CA ALA A 102 8.31 -6.92 -9.85
C ALA A 102 8.26 -7.92 -8.68
N PRO A 103 8.12 -9.23 -8.94
CA PRO A 103 7.87 -9.84 -10.24
C PRO A 103 6.44 -9.63 -10.75
N GLY A 104 5.51 -9.25 -9.87
CA GLY A 104 4.07 -9.23 -10.17
C GLY A 104 3.46 -10.63 -10.28
N ASN A 105 2.27 -10.72 -10.87
CA ASN A 105 1.60 -11.98 -11.16
C ASN A 105 0.72 -11.90 -12.43
N ALA A 106 0.14 -13.02 -12.83
CA ALA A 106 -0.71 -13.10 -14.02
C ALA A 106 -1.91 -12.16 -13.96
N GLY A 107 -2.57 -12.05 -12.81
CA GLY A 107 -3.71 -11.16 -12.63
C GLY A 107 -3.35 -9.68 -12.77
N ILE A 108 -2.24 -9.24 -12.16
CA ILE A 108 -1.77 -7.84 -12.27
C ILE A 108 -1.50 -7.46 -13.72
N SER A 109 -0.88 -8.37 -14.47
CA SER A 109 -0.57 -8.18 -15.89
C SER A 109 -1.85 -8.15 -16.73
N ASN A 110 -2.75 -9.11 -16.52
CA ASN A 110 -3.96 -9.29 -17.32
C ASN A 110 -5.00 -8.18 -17.06
N SER A 111 -5.11 -7.70 -15.82
CA SER A 111 -5.99 -6.56 -15.48
C SER A 111 -5.47 -5.22 -16.00
N GLY A 112 -4.22 -5.18 -16.47
CA GLY A 112 -3.55 -3.96 -16.90
C GLY A 112 -3.24 -2.99 -15.75
N ASN A 113 -3.31 -3.43 -14.48
CA ASN A 113 -3.05 -2.56 -13.34
C ASN A 113 -1.56 -2.16 -13.22
N ALA A 114 -0.64 -2.99 -13.73
CA ALA A 114 0.77 -2.65 -13.86
C ALA A 114 1.45 -3.45 -14.98
N THR A 115 2.61 -2.96 -15.44
CA THR A 115 3.52 -3.75 -16.27
C THR A 115 4.39 -4.62 -15.36
N CYS A 116 4.18 -5.94 -15.40
CA CYS A 116 4.95 -6.88 -14.58
C CYS A 116 6.35 -7.15 -15.18
N ILE A 117 7.36 -7.21 -14.32
CA ILE A 117 8.77 -7.42 -14.65
C ILE A 117 9.26 -8.70 -13.97
N PRO A 118 8.93 -9.89 -14.53
CA PRO A 118 9.19 -11.17 -13.87
C PRO A 118 10.68 -11.49 -13.73
N ASP A 119 11.51 -10.95 -14.63
CA ASP A 119 12.96 -11.23 -14.67
C ASP A 119 13.78 -10.30 -13.76
N LEU A 120 13.15 -9.34 -13.07
CA LEU A 120 13.85 -8.48 -12.11
C LEU A 120 13.97 -9.21 -10.78
N ASP A 121 15.21 -9.60 -10.44
CA ASP A 121 15.52 -10.16 -9.13
C ASP A 121 15.42 -9.07 -8.06
N ILE A 122 14.35 -9.14 -7.26
CA ILE A 122 14.08 -8.18 -6.17
C ILE A 122 14.94 -8.40 -4.93
N SER A 123 15.73 -9.48 -4.89
CA SER A 123 16.73 -9.73 -3.84
C SER A 123 18.10 -9.12 -4.17
N ASP A 124 18.32 -8.72 -5.42
CA ASP A 124 19.49 -7.97 -5.86
C ASP A 124 19.18 -6.47 -5.93
N SER A 125 19.51 -5.74 -4.86
CA SER A 125 19.33 -4.28 -4.80
C SER A 125 19.98 -3.54 -5.97
N SER A 126 21.13 -4.01 -6.47
CA SER A 126 21.83 -3.37 -7.59
C SER A 126 21.02 -3.48 -8.89
N ALA A 127 20.39 -4.64 -9.11
CA ALA A 127 19.48 -4.85 -10.23
C ALA A 127 18.26 -3.92 -10.14
N VAL A 128 17.65 -3.81 -8.95
CA VAL A 128 16.49 -2.92 -8.71
C VAL A 128 16.85 -1.45 -8.91
N VAL A 129 17.98 -0.97 -8.35
CA VAL A 129 18.47 0.41 -8.55
C VAL A 129 18.73 0.68 -10.04
N SER A 130 19.36 -0.26 -10.74
CA SER A 130 19.65 -0.14 -12.18
C SER A 130 18.36 -0.04 -13.02
N PHE A 131 17.36 -0.86 -12.69
CA PHE A 131 16.04 -0.79 -13.31
C PHE A 131 15.39 0.59 -13.08
N CYS A 132 15.39 1.06 -11.83
CA CYS A 132 14.79 2.33 -11.46
C CYS A 132 15.42 3.51 -12.21
N ARG A 133 16.76 3.54 -12.33
CA ARG A 133 17.48 4.55 -13.11
C ARG A 133 17.13 4.49 -14.60
N LYS A 134 17.10 3.30 -15.18
CA LYS A 134 16.78 3.09 -16.60
C LYS A 134 15.39 3.60 -16.97
N TRP A 135 14.41 3.40 -16.08
CA TRP A 135 13.01 3.74 -16.32
C TRP A 135 12.56 5.03 -15.62
N SER A 136 13.48 5.78 -15.03
CA SER A 136 13.19 7.02 -14.29
C SER A 136 12.08 6.84 -13.24
N VAL A 137 12.13 5.72 -12.49
CA VAL A 137 11.21 5.44 -11.39
C VAL A 137 11.38 6.53 -10.33
N GLY A 138 10.29 7.23 -10.04
CA GLY A 138 10.24 8.32 -9.08
C GLY A 138 9.73 7.91 -7.69
N LEU A 139 9.21 6.68 -7.56
CA LEU A 139 8.75 6.11 -6.31
C LEU A 139 8.85 4.58 -6.36
N VAL A 140 9.48 3.96 -5.37
CA VAL A 140 9.41 2.52 -5.13
C VAL A 140 8.49 2.25 -3.95
N VAL A 141 7.57 1.28 -4.06
CA VAL A 141 6.68 0.85 -2.97
C VAL A 141 6.99 -0.61 -2.67
N VAL A 142 7.51 -0.89 -1.47
CA VAL A 142 7.89 -2.25 -1.10
C VAL A 142 6.73 -2.95 -0.40
N GLY A 143 6.17 -3.99 -1.02
CA GLY A 143 5.05 -4.73 -0.51
C GLY A 143 5.41 -5.77 0.57
N PRO A 144 6.29 -6.75 0.28
CA PRO A 144 6.66 -7.81 1.21
C PRO A 144 7.75 -7.38 2.21
N GLU A 145 7.80 -8.08 3.33
CA GLU A 145 8.73 -7.84 4.43
C GLU A 145 10.18 -8.26 4.12
N ALA A 146 10.38 -9.32 3.33
CA ALA A 146 11.71 -9.88 3.10
C ALA A 146 12.70 -8.89 2.45
N PRO A 147 12.34 -8.12 1.41
CA PRO A 147 13.21 -7.09 0.86
C PRO A 147 13.50 -5.93 1.84
N LEU A 148 12.55 -5.60 2.73
CA LEU A 148 12.74 -4.56 3.75
C LEU A 148 13.81 -4.98 4.76
N VAL A 149 13.69 -6.19 5.30
CA VAL A 149 14.66 -6.75 6.25
C VAL A 149 16.04 -6.95 5.62
N SER A 150 16.08 -7.21 4.31
CA SER A 150 17.34 -7.38 3.56
C SER A 150 18.02 -6.04 3.18
N GLY A 151 17.40 -4.90 3.47
CA GLY A 151 18.00 -3.58 3.25
C GLY A 151 17.74 -2.95 1.88
N LEU A 152 16.80 -3.46 1.08
CA LEU A 152 16.49 -2.89 -0.24
C LEU A 152 16.13 -1.39 -0.15
N ALA A 153 15.40 -1.01 0.90
CA ALA A 153 15.04 0.39 1.12
C ALA A 153 16.25 1.28 1.41
N ASN A 154 17.23 0.77 2.18
CA ASN A 154 18.49 1.48 2.46
C ASN A 154 19.21 1.80 1.15
N ASP A 155 19.41 0.80 0.29
CA ASP A 155 20.17 0.93 -0.96
C ASP A 155 19.49 1.88 -1.96
N LEU A 156 18.15 1.83 -2.05
CA LEU A 156 17.39 2.73 -2.93
C LEU A 156 17.45 4.19 -2.45
N VAL A 157 17.32 4.41 -1.14
CA VAL A 157 17.41 5.75 -0.54
C VAL A 157 18.83 6.31 -0.70
N GLU A 158 19.88 5.51 -0.48
CA GLU A 158 21.27 5.91 -0.73
C GLU A 158 21.49 6.26 -2.21
N ALA A 159 20.82 5.56 -3.14
CA ALA A 159 20.84 5.86 -4.56
C ALA A 159 20.00 7.10 -4.96
N GLY A 160 19.34 7.77 -4.02
CA GLY A 160 18.52 8.96 -4.25
C GLY A 160 17.12 8.67 -4.81
N ILE A 161 16.61 7.45 -4.62
CA ILE A 161 15.33 6.99 -5.17
C ILE A 161 14.28 6.99 -4.04
N PRO A 162 13.20 7.80 -4.14
CA PRO A 162 12.17 7.81 -3.12
C PRO A 162 11.58 6.41 -2.93
N THR A 163 11.60 5.92 -1.69
CA THR A 163 11.21 4.54 -1.37
C THR A 163 10.27 4.53 -0.19
N PHE A 164 9.05 4.04 -0.44
CA PHE A 164 8.03 3.82 0.57
C PHE A 164 8.20 2.41 1.14
N GLY A 165 8.89 2.35 2.27
CA GLY A 165 9.23 1.14 3.00
C GLY A 165 10.32 1.46 4.02
N PRO A 166 10.27 0.86 5.22
CA PRO A 166 11.24 1.15 6.27
C PRO A 166 12.63 0.65 5.91
N SER A 167 13.66 1.25 6.50
CA SER A 167 15.01 0.72 6.47
C SER A 167 15.08 -0.65 7.18
N ALA A 168 16.14 -1.42 6.96
CA ALA A 168 16.33 -2.71 7.64
C ALA A 168 16.31 -2.57 9.17
N GLU A 169 16.88 -1.48 9.69
CA GLU A 169 16.89 -1.17 11.13
C GLU A 169 15.48 -0.88 11.65
N ALA A 170 14.67 -0.15 10.90
CA ALA A 170 13.28 0.12 11.25
C ALA A 170 12.38 -1.11 11.06
N ALA A 171 12.69 -1.96 10.07
CA ALA A 171 12.00 -3.22 9.81
C ALA A 171 12.20 -4.27 10.93
N ALA A 172 13.18 -4.06 11.80
CA ALA A 172 13.37 -4.87 13.01
C ALA A 172 12.14 -4.87 13.94
N LEU A 173 11.22 -3.90 13.83
CA LEU A 173 9.93 -3.93 14.55
C LEU A 173 9.07 -5.17 14.22
N GLU A 174 9.15 -5.70 12.99
CA GLU A 174 8.52 -6.98 12.60
C GLU A 174 9.55 -8.13 12.68
N GLY A 175 10.80 -7.86 12.30
CA GLY A 175 11.86 -8.86 12.22
C GLY A 175 12.36 -9.40 13.57
N SER A 176 12.24 -8.64 14.67
CA SER A 176 12.58 -9.09 16.02
C SER A 176 11.51 -8.64 17.01
N LYS A 177 10.81 -9.62 17.58
CA LYS A 177 9.80 -9.36 18.60
C LYS A 177 10.46 -8.81 19.87
N ASN A 178 11.69 -9.23 20.16
CA ASN A 178 12.44 -8.74 21.31
C ASN A 178 12.81 -7.26 21.15
N PHE A 179 13.25 -6.84 19.96
CA PHE A 179 13.46 -5.42 19.65
C PHE A 179 12.17 -4.61 19.80
N MET A 180 11.07 -5.07 19.19
CA MET A 180 9.76 -4.42 19.32
C MET A 180 9.34 -4.23 20.78
N LYS A 181 9.47 -5.29 21.60
CA LYS A 181 9.10 -5.20 23.01
C LYS A 181 10.03 -4.26 23.80
N SER A 182 11.33 -4.20 23.47
CA SER A 182 12.25 -3.24 24.10
C SER A 182 11.89 -1.78 23.81
N ILE A 183 11.41 -1.49 22.59
CA ILE A 183 10.84 -0.17 22.25
C ILE A 183 9.58 0.07 23.08
N CYS A 184 8.73 -0.95 23.25
CA CYS A 184 7.52 -0.80 24.06
C CYS A 184 7.83 -0.44 25.52
N ASP A 185 8.77 -1.15 26.15
CA ASP A 185 9.17 -0.91 27.53
C ASP A 185 9.81 0.48 27.69
N LYS A 186 10.72 0.86 26.79
CA LYS A 186 11.46 2.12 26.86
C LYS A 186 10.57 3.35 26.66
N TYR A 187 9.55 3.24 25.81
CA TYR A 187 8.68 4.35 25.43
C TYR A 187 7.26 4.25 26.00
N GLY A 188 7.00 3.30 26.91
CA GLY A 188 5.74 3.17 27.64
C GLY A 188 4.56 2.79 26.75
N ILE A 189 4.79 2.01 25.70
CA ILE A 189 3.74 1.54 24.78
C ILE A 189 3.04 0.33 25.42
N PRO A 190 1.69 0.34 25.51
CA PRO A 190 0.95 -0.76 26.15
C PRO A 190 1.05 -2.04 25.31
N THR A 191 1.61 -3.09 25.89
CA THR A 191 1.70 -4.43 25.30
C THR A 191 1.51 -5.51 26.36
N ALA A 192 1.39 -6.77 25.95
CA ALA A 192 1.38 -7.91 26.86
C ALA A 192 2.68 -7.99 27.66
N LYS A 193 2.57 -8.21 28.98
CA LYS A 193 3.72 -8.60 29.82
C LYS A 193 4.42 -9.80 29.20
N TYR A 194 5.75 -9.78 29.22
CA TYR A 194 6.54 -10.80 28.55
C TYR A 194 7.87 -11.05 29.26
N GLN A 195 8.49 -12.18 28.94
CA GLN A 195 9.90 -12.41 29.19
C GLN A 195 10.51 -13.27 28.06
N THR A 196 11.77 -13.02 27.74
CA THR A 196 12.50 -13.70 26.67
C THR A 196 13.45 -14.76 27.23
N PHE A 197 13.54 -15.90 26.57
CA PHE A 197 14.36 -17.03 26.98
C PHE A 197 15.11 -17.66 25.81
N SER A 198 16.37 -18.04 26.04
CA SER A 198 17.16 -18.90 25.17
C SER A 198 17.39 -20.30 25.77
N ASP A 199 16.97 -20.52 27.01
CA ASP A 199 17.07 -21.79 27.72
C ASP A 199 15.66 -22.35 27.98
N ALA A 200 15.42 -23.59 27.53
CA ALA A 200 14.12 -24.23 27.64
C ALA A 200 13.71 -24.48 29.10
N SER A 201 14.65 -24.80 29.98
CA SER A 201 14.35 -25.06 31.39
C SER A 201 13.89 -23.78 32.10
N ALA A 202 14.56 -22.66 31.86
CA ALA A 202 14.20 -21.35 32.38
C ALA A 202 12.84 -20.89 31.84
N ALA A 203 12.58 -21.08 30.54
CA ALA A 203 11.28 -20.76 29.94
C ALA A 203 10.14 -21.56 30.60
N LYS A 204 10.33 -22.88 30.78
CA LYS A 204 9.34 -23.77 31.42
C LYS A 204 9.13 -23.41 32.89
N GLN A 205 10.17 -23.03 33.62
CA GLN A 205 10.03 -22.57 35.00
C GLN A 205 9.18 -21.29 35.07
N TYR A 206 9.45 -20.31 34.21
CA TYR A 206 8.65 -19.09 34.15
C TYR A 206 7.18 -19.38 33.79
N ILE A 207 6.93 -20.24 32.79
CA ILE A 207 5.57 -20.69 32.42
C ILE A 207 4.86 -21.32 33.62
N LYS A 208 5.55 -22.16 34.40
CA LYS A 208 4.99 -22.78 35.61
C LYS A 208 4.59 -21.75 36.66
N GLU A 209 5.36 -20.67 36.81
CA GLU A 209 5.09 -19.59 37.75
C GLU A 209 3.91 -18.70 37.30
N GLN A 210 3.76 -18.46 35.99
CA GLN A 210 2.67 -17.64 35.43
C GLN A 210 1.34 -18.41 35.28
N GLY A 211 1.39 -19.70 34.94
CA GLY A 211 0.22 -20.51 34.61
C GLY A 211 -0.22 -20.38 33.14
N ALA A 212 -1.34 -21.02 32.80
CA ALA A 212 -1.99 -20.96 31.49
C ALA A 212 -3.40 -20.36 31.61
N PRO A 213 -3.97 -19.73 30.56
CA PRO A 213 -3.44 -19.63 29.21
C PRO A 213 -2.24 -18.68 29.07
N ILE A 214 -1.30 -19.02 28.19
CA ILE A 214 -0.07 -18.26 27.95
C ILE A 214 0.34 -18.34 26.48
N VAL A 215 1.06 -17.34 25.98
CA VAL A 215 1.46 -17.27 24.56
C VAL A 215 2.96 -17.45 24.43
N ILE A 216 3.38 -18.34 23.53
CA ILE A 216 4.79 -18.61 23.22
C ILE A 216 5.03 -18.18 21.77
N LYS A 217 6.00 -17.29 21.56
CA LYS A 217 6.35 -16.77 20.25
C LYS A 217 7.84 -17.00 19.95
N ALA A 218 8.15 -17.40 18.72
CA ALA A 218 9.52 -17.42 18.21
C ALA A 218 10.01 -15.99 17.92
N ASP A 219 11.27 -15.68 18.25
CA ASP A 219 11.88 -14.38 17.92
C ASP A 219 12.45 -14.40 16.49
N GLY A 220 11.79 -13.69 15.57
CA GLY A 220 12.13 -13.71 14.16
C GLY A 220 10.92 -13.82 13.22
N LEU A 221 11.22 -13.81 11.92
CA LEU A 221 10.24 -14.05 10.86
C LEU A 221 9.89 -15.55 10.80
N ALA A 222 8.70 -15.89 11.31
CA ALA A 222 8.17 -17.25 11.28
C ALA A 222 6.92 -17.38 10.38
N ALA A 223 6.73 -16.44 9.43
CA ALA A 223 5.61 -16.39 8.49
C ALA A 223 4.22 -16.57 9.16
N GLY A 224 4.01 -15.95 10.33
CA GLY A 224 2.78 -16.05 11.12
C GLY A 224 2.54 -17.41 11.81
N LYS A 225 3.46 -18.37 11.69
CA LYS A 225 3.36 -19.72 12.27
C LYS A 225 4.08 -19.85 13.62
N GLY A 226 4.96 -18.93 13.95
CA GLY A 226 5.75 -18.94 15.17
C GLY A 226 5.02 -18.40 16.41
N VAL A 227 3.69 -18.51 16.48
CA VAL A 227 2.87 -18.06 17.61
C VAL A 227 1.97 -19.21 18.06
N ILE A 228 2.14 -19.65 19.30
CA ILE A 228 1.34 -20.70 19.92
C ILE A 228 0.63 -20.12 21.15
N VAL A 229 -0.70 -20.22 21.17
CA VAL A 229 -1.53 -19.90 22.34
C VAL A 229 -1.78 -21.20 23.07
N ALA A 230 -1.08 -21.41 24.18
CA ALA A 230 -1.19 -22.62 24.99
C ALA A 230 -2.27 -22.41 26.06
N MET A 231 -3.28 -23.27 26.04
CA MET A 231 -4.38 -23.28 27.01
C MET A 231 -4.05 -24.11 28.25
N THR A 232 -3.04 -24.97 28.15
CA THR A 232 -2.55 -25.82 29.24
C THR A 232 -1.03 -25.66 29.42
N LEU A 233 -0.51 -26.09 30.58
CA LEU A 233 0.93 -26.04 30.84
C LEU A 233 1.69 -27.02 29.93
N GLU A 234 1.08 -28.18 29.65
CA GLU A 234 1.61 -29.21 28.77
C GLU A 234 1.79 -28.68 27.35
N GLU A 235 0.76 -28.05 26.78
CA GLU A 235 0.85 -27.37 25.48
C GLU A 235 1.96 -26.30 25.46
N ALA A 236 2.10 -25.54 26.54
CA ALA A 236 3.12 -24.50 26.65
C ALA A 236 4.54 -25.08 26.68
N TYR A 237 4.73 -26.21 27.36
CA TYR A 237 6.03 -26.90 27.41
C TYR A 237 6.41 -27.52 26.07
N GLU A 238 5.45 -28.13 25.39
CA GLU A 238 5.64 -28.66 24.03
C GLU A 238 6.00 -27.55 23.04
N ALA A 239 5.33 -26.39 23.15
CA ALA A 239 5.65 -25.20 22.36
C ALA A 239 7.11 -24.76 22.56
N VAL A 240 7.57 -24.68 23.81
CA VAL A 240 8.96 -24.31 24.13
C VAL A 240 9.95 -25.31 23.56
N ASP A 241 9.70 -26.62 23.71
CA ASP A 241 10.61 -27.66 23.20
C ASP A 241 10.71 -27.62 21.68
N SER A 242 9.57 -27.50 20.99
CA SER A 242 9.54 -27.42 19.53
C SER A 242 10.34 -26.23 19.01
N MET A 243 10.30 -25.09 19.69
CA MET A 243 10.99 -23.87 19.27
C MET A 243 12.48 -23.88 19.63
N LEU A 244 12.84 -24.13 20.90
CA LEU A 244 14.21 -23.98 21.41
C LEU A 244 15.07 -25.25 21.29
N VAL A 245 14.47 -26.44 21.30
CA VAL A 245 15.20 -27.73 21.32
C VAL A 245 15.20 -28.36 19.94
N GLU A 246 14.04 -28.48 19.32
CA GLU A 246 13.90 -29.09 17.99
C GLU A 246 14.28 -28.11 16.87
N GLY A 247 14.27 -26.81 17.15
CA GLY A 247 14.74 -25.77 16.23
C GLY A 247 13.88 -25.67 14.96
N ILE A 248 12.57 -25.92 15.05
CA ILE A 248 11.67 -26.00 13.88
C ILE A 248 11.63 -24.72 13.02
N PHE A 249 12.08 -23.58 13.58
CA PHE A 249 12.15 -22.28 12.89
C PHE A 249 13.59 -21.84 12.55
N GLY A 250 14.57 -22.75 12.62
CA GLY A 250 15.97 -22.42 12.34
C GLY A 250 16.51 -21.33 13.28
N SER A 251 17.20 -20.33 12.72
CA SER A 251 17.75 -19.22 13.51
C SER A 251 16.69 -18.35 14.22
N ALA A 252 15.44 -18.34 13.72
CA ALA A 252 14.32 -17.65 14.36
C ALA A 252 13.80 -18.39 15.62
N GLY A 253 14.26 -19.63 15.87
CA GLY A 253 13.92 -20.42 17.05
C GLY A 253 14.96 -20.33 18.18
N CYS A 254 16.05 -19.57 18.04
CA CYS A 254 17.11 -19.52 19.06
C CYS A 254 16.70 -18.78 20.34
N GLN A 255 15.62 -17.99 20.29
CA GLN A 255 15.00 -17.35 21.44
C GLN A 255 13.48 -17.42 21.31
N VAL A 256 12.80 -17.54 22.45
CA VAL A 256 11.35 -17.47 22.55
C VAL A 256 10.93 -16.34 23.48
N ILE A 257 9.80 -15.74 23.17
CA ILE A 257 9.12 -14.77 24.00
C ILE A 257 7.88 -15.43 24.59
N VAL A 258 7.80 -15.45 25.91
CA VAL A 258 6.64 -15.94 26.65
C VAL A 258 5.84 -14.74 27.12
N GLU A 259 4.61 -14.58 26.62
CA GLU A 259 3.73 -13.45 26.88
C GLU A 259 2.48 -13.85 27.65
N GLU A 260 1.94 -12.92 28.45
CA GLU A 260 0.62 -13.08 29.05
C GLU A 260 -0.45 -13.23 27.96
N PHE A 261 -1.46 -14.05 28.21
CA PHE A 261 -2.61 -14.16 27.32
C PHE A 261 -3.52 -12.94 27.48
N LEU A 262 -3.76 -12.21 26.39
CA LEU A 262 -4.70 -11.09 26.35
C LEU A 262 -6.07 -11.58 25.88
N GLU A 263 -7.09 -11.45 26.73
CA GLU A 263 -8.48 -11.75 26.38
C GLU A 263 -9.16 -10.49 25.83
N GLY A 264 -9.70 -10.55 24.60
CA GLY A 264 -10.30 -9.40 23.95
C GLY A 264 -10.78 -9.68 22.53
N GLU A 265 -11.00 -8.60 21.79
CA GLU A 265 -11.26 -8.66 20.35
C GLU A 265 -10.03 -8.16 19.58
N GLU A 266 -9.56 -8.95 18.60
CA GLU A 266 -8.45 -8.57 17.74
C GLU A 266 -8.88 -7.49 16.74
N ALA A 267 -7.99 -6.53 16.50
CA ALA A 267 -8.17 -5.50 15.49
C ALA A 267 -6.84 -5.15 14.81
N SER A 268 -6.91 -4.75 13.55
CA SER A 268 -5.77 -4.27 12.78
C SER A 268 -5.88 -2.75 12.61
N PHE A 269 -4.88 -2.02 13.09
CA PHE A 269 -4.79 -0.58 12.92
C PHE A 269 -3.57 -0.22 12.07
N PHE A 270 -3.76 0.67 11.10
CA PHE A 270 -2.73 1.05 10.14
C PHE A 270 -2.46 2.55 10.22
N ALA A 271 -1.19 2.92 10.24
CA ALA A 271 -0.74 4.30 10.14
C ALA A 271 0.29 4.46 9.02
N LEU A 272 0.16 5.52 8.23
CA LEU A 272 1.23 6.00 7.35
C LEU A 272 2.19 6.84 8.16
N VAL A 273 3.49 6.59 8.00
CA VAL A 273 4.55 7.24 8.78
C VAL A 273 5.62 7.76 7.83
N ASP A 274 6.14 8.96 8.09
CA ASP A 274 7.14 9.66 7.27
C ASP A 274 8.51 9.83 7.94
N GLY A 275 8.69 9.18 9.09
CA GLY A 275 9.86 9.26 9.95
C GLY A 275 9.61 10.03 11.25
N GLU A 276 8.74 11.04 11.25
CA GLU A 276 8.45 11.88 12.44
C GLU A 276 6.95 12.01 12.72
N ASN A 277 6.16 12.09 11.66
CA ASN A 277 4.72 12.22 11.69
C ASN A 277 4.07 10.88 11.34
N ALA A 278 2.85 10.69 11.86
CA ALA A 278 2.01 9.57 11.49
C ALA A 278 0.57 10.03 11.30
N ILE A 279 -0.06 9.56 10.23
CA ILE A 279 -1.49 9.76 9.98
C ILE A 279 -2.19 8.40 9.97
N PRO A 280 -3.40 8.30 10.54
CA PRO A 280 -4.18 7.07 10.47
C PRO A 280 -4.58 6.80 9.01
N LEU A 281 -4.47 5.53 8.59
CA LEU A 281 -5.12 5.05 7.37
C LEU A 281 -6.61 4.84 7.68
N GLU A 282 -7.04 3.59 7.84
CA GLU A 282 -8.36 3.19 8.30
C GLU A 282 -8.24 1.82 8.97
N SER A 283 -9.18 1.52 9.84
CA SER A 283 -9.28 0.24 10.55
C SER A 283 -9.64 -0.92 9.62
N ALA A 284 -9.12 -2.11 9.93
CA ALA A 284 -9.60 -3.36 9.36
C ALA A 284 -9.59 -4.48 10.43
N GLN A 285 -10.33 -5.55 10.19
CA GLN A 285 -10.25 -6.76 11.00
C GLN A 285 -10.04 -7.96 10.07
N ASP A 286 -8.95 -8.67 10.31
CA ASP A 286 -8.55 -9.89 9.61
C ASP A 286 -9.09 -11.15 10.31
N HIS A 287 -9.22 -12.23 9.56
CA HIS A 287 -9.61 -13.56 10.01
C HIS A 287 -8.45 -14.53 9.75
N LYS A 288 -7.55 -14.67 10.74
CA LYS A 288 -6.30 -15.44 10.58
C LYS A 288 -6.50 -16.95 10.50
N ARG A 289 -7.49 -17.49 11.22
CA ARG A 289 -7.73 -18.94 11.30
C ARG A 289 -8.28 -19.47 9.97
N VAL A 290 -7.84 -20.67 9.58
CA VAL A 290 -8.16 -21.26 8.27
C VAL A 290 -9.64 -21.65 8.12
N GLY A 291 -10.28 -22.07 9.22
CA GLY A 291 -11.65 -22.59 9.21
C GLY A 291 -12.66 -21.63 9.83
N ASP A 292 -13.92 -21.84 9.46
CA ASP A 292 -15.08 -21.15 10.04
C ASP A 292 -15.11 -21.31 11.57
N GLY A 293 -15.67 -20.32 12.28
CA GLY A 293 -15.69 -20.27 13.73
C GLY A 293 -14.31 -20.10 14.36
N ASP A 294 -13.36 -19.54 13.61
CA ASP A 294 -11.96 -19.36 14.00
C ASP A 294 -11.25 -20.68 14.40
N THR A 295 -11.50 -21.74 13.63
CA THR A 295 -10.95 -23.08 13.86
C THR A 295 -9.72 -23.39 13.00
N GLY A 296 -8.94 -24.41 13.38
CA GLY A 296 -7.76 -24.86 12.65
C GLY A 296 -6.53 -23.96 12.83
N PRO A 297 -5.43 -24.19 12.09
CA PRO A 297 -4.19 -23.42 12.22
C PRO A 297 -4.34 -21.95 11.82
N ASN A 298 -3.42 -21.11 12.33
CA ASN A 298 -3.24 -19.74 11.85
C ASN A 298 -2.72 -19.73 10.40
N THR A 299 -3.11 -18.70 9.66
CA THR A 299 -2.74 -18.44 8.28
C THR A 299 -2.26 -17.00 8.13
N GLY A 300 -1.85 -16.59 6.93
CA GLY A 300 -1.60 -15.18 6.63
C GLY A 300 -2.87 -14.29 6.62
N GLY A 301 -4.08 -14.85 6.75
CA GLY A 301 -5.37 -14.16 6.68
C GLY A 301 -6.27 -14.75 5.59
N MET A 302 -7.48 -15.17 5.98
CA MET A 302 -8.51 -15.77 5.10
C MET A 302 -9.59 -14.79 4.65
N GLY A 303 -9.54 -13.55 5.14
CA GLY A 303 -10.46 -12.50 4.75
C GLY A 303 -10.40 -11.35 5.73
N ALA A 304 -10.78 -10.17 5.26
CA ALA A 304 -10.77 -8.96 6.06
C ALA A 304 -11.94 -8.06 5.68
N TYR A 305 -12.25 -7.10 6.53
CA TYR A 305 -13.20 -6.04 6.20
C TYR A 305 -12.77 -4.70 6.79
N SER A 306 -13.27 -3.61 6.20
CA SER A 306 -12.97 -2.24 6.60
C SER A 306 -14.20 -1.33 6.39
N PRO A 307 -14.52 -0.41 7.31
CA PRO A 307 -13.87 -0.20 8.61
C PRO A 307 -14.23 -1.30 9.62
N ALA A 308 -13.44 -1.43 10.69
CA ALA A 308 -13.72 -2.37 11.78
C ALA A 308 -14.52 -1.68 12.91
N PRO A 309 -15.79 -2.06 13.16
CA PRO A 309 -16.64 -1.40 14.17
C PRO A 309 -16.07 -1.43 15.59
N VAL A 310 -15.24 -2.42 15.92
CA VAL A 310 -14.56 -2.52 17.22
C VAL A 310 -13.59 -1.35 17.47
N LEU A 311 -13.05 -0.73 16.42
CA LEU A 311 -12.16 0.43 16.51
C LEU A 311 -12.95 1.72 16.29
N THR A 312 -13.63 2.18 17.34
CA THR A 312 -14.31 3.50 17.32
C THR A 312 -13.32 4.64 17.11
N LYS A 313 -13.78 5.82 16.70
CA LYS A 313 -12.89 6.99 16.49
C LYS A 313 -12.10 7.36 17.74
N GLU A 314 -12.71 7.20 18.92
CA GLU A 314 -12.09 7.42 20.22
C GLU A 314 -10.97 6.40 20.46
N LEU A 315 -11.22 5.11 20.17
CA LEU A 315 -10.19 4.07 20.27
C LEU A 315 -9.07 4.28 19.24
N GLN A 316 -9.40 4.67 18.00
CA GLN A 316 -8.39 5.01 17.00
C GLN A 316 -7.49 6.16 17.45
N SER A 317 -8.07 7.19 18.08
CA SER A 317 -7.31 8.32 18.64
C SER A 317 -6.40 7.86 19.78
N LEU A 318 -6.92 7.00 20.67
CA LEU A 318 -6.14 6.42 21.76
C LEU A 318 -4.98 5.55 21.24
N VAL A 319 -5.21 4.74 20.19
CA VAL A 319 -4.16 3.94 19.53
C VAL A 319 -3.08 4.86 18.95
N MET A 320 -3.46 5.95 18.30
CA MET A 320 -2.49 6.93 17.80
C MET A 320 -1.64 7.51 18.93
N GLU A 321 -2.28 7.97 20.00
CA GLU A 321 -1.61 8.67 21.12
C GLU A 321 -0.74 7.75 22.00
N SER A 322 -1.20 6.53 22.26
CA SER A 322 -0.55 5.62 23.22
C SER A 322 0.34 4.55 22.58
N ILE A 323 0.16 4.25 21.29
CA ILE A 323 0.87 3.17 20.60
C ILE A 323 1.67 3.70 19.41
N ILE A 324 1.01 4.30 18.42
CA ILE A 324 1.67 4.68 17.15
C ILE A 324 2.65 5.83 17.34
N LEU A 325 2.19 6.99 17.84
CA LEU A 325 3.05 8.18 17.98
C LEU A 325 4.22 7.96 18.94
N PRO A 326 4.07 7.26 20.09
CA PRO A 326 5.21 6.90 20.93
C PRO A 326 6.19 5.97 20.22
N THR A 327 5.70 5.03 19.42
CA THR A 327 6.58 4.15 18.61
C THR A 327 7.37 4.96 17.58
N VAL A 328 6.71 5.83 16.82
CA VAL A 328 7.38 6.66 15.80
C VAL A 328 8.43 7.56 16.43
N LYS A 329 8.11 8.23 17.54
CA LYS A 329 9.06 9.03 18.32
C LYS A 329 10.21 8.19 18.85
N GLY A 330 9.93 6.99 19.36
CA GLY A 330 10.95 6.08 19.87
C GLY A 330 11.92 5.62 18.80
N MET A 331 11.40 5.22 17.64
CA MET A 331 12.21 4.84 16.48
C MET A 331 13.09 6.00 15.98
N SER A 332 12.54 7.22 15.92
CA SER A 332 13.33 8.42 15.59
C SER A 332 14.46 8.66 16.62
N ALA A 333 14.15 8.52 17.92
CA ALA A 333 15.13 8.71 19.00
C ALA A 333 16.22 7.61 19.05
N GLU A 334 15.93 6.38 18.63
CA GLU A 334 16.93 5.32 18.45
C GLU A 334 17.75 5.46 17.15
N GLY A 335 17.46 6.46 16.31
CA GLY A 335 18.17 6.69 15.05
C GLY A 335 17.72 5.80 13.90
N CYS A 336 16.59 5.11 14.02
CA CYS A 336 16.01 4.23 13.00
C CYS A 336 14.62 4.72 12.59
N LYS A 337 14.55 5.93 12.02
CA LYS A 337 13.28 6.54 11.56
C LYS A 337 12.49 5.58 10.67
N PHE A 338 11.19 5.47 10.96
CA PHE A 338 10.29 4.58 10.25
C PHE A 338 9.57 5.33 9.13
N VAL A 339 9.72 4.90 7.88
CA VAL A 339 8.94 5.40 6.73
C VAL A 339 8.15 4.23 6.15
N GLY A 340 6.84 4.36 5.99
CA GLY A 340 6.02 3.27 5.44
C GLY A 340 4.67 3.14 6.10
N VAL A 341 4.11 1.92 6.07
CA VAL A 341 2.91 1.58 6.84
C VAL A 341 3.31 0.84 8.10
N LEU A 342 2.99 1.43 9.25
CA LEU A 342 3.07 0.76 10.53
C LEU A 342 1.72 0.09 10.80
N TYR A 343 1.70 -1.24 10.70
CA TYR A 343 0.53 -2.07 10.99
C TYR A 343 0.63 -2.61 12.42
N ALA A 344 -0.19 -2.06 13.31
CA ALA A 344 -0.35 -2.54 14.68
C ALA A 344 -1.42 -3.64 14.74
N GLY A 345 -1.00 -4.86 15.11
CA GLY A 345 -1.91 -5.89 15.57
C GLY A 345 -2.30 -5.59 17.02
N LEU A 346 -3.60 -5.40 17.29
CA LEU A 346 -4.11 -4.97 18.58
C LEU A 346 -5.03 -6.01 19.20
N MET A 347 -5.01 -6.07 20.52
CA MET A 347 -6.08 -6.67 21.32
C MET A 347 -6.84 -5.56 22.03
N ILE A 348 -8.15 -5.44 21.78
CA ILE A 348 -9.03 -4.58 22.57
C ILE A 348 -9.46 -5.40 23.79
N GLU A 349 -8.83 -5.13 24.93
CA GLU A 349 -8.94 -5.98 26.12
C GLU A 349 -10.37 -5.98 26.66
N LYS A 350 -10.94 -7.17 26.87
CA LYS A 350 -12.34 -7.34 27.29
C LYS A 350 -12.67 -6.67 28.63
N LYS A 351 -11.70 -6.61 29.54
CA LYS A 351 -11.88 -6.08 30.90
C LYS A 351 -11.86 -4.55 30.94
N SER A 352 -10.95 -3.93 30.21
CA SER A 352 -10.72 -2.48 30.26
C SER A 352 -11.27 -1.72 29.06
N GLY A 353 -11.49 -2.41 27.94
CA GLY A 353 -11.79 -1.79 26.64
C GLY A 353 -10.58 -1.08 26.01
N LEU A 354 -9.39 -1.18 26.61
CA LEU A 354 -8.19 -0.48 26.15
C LEU A 354 -7.40 -1.32 25.15
N PRO A 355 -6.77 -0.68 24.14
CA PRO A 355 -5.93 -1.37 23.17
C PRO A 355 -4.58 -1.75 23.80
N LYS A 356 -4.14 -2.98 23.52
CA LYS A 356 -2.77 -3.44 23.76
C LYS A 356 -2.16 -3.92 22.47
N LEU A 357 -0.90 -3.56 22.23
CA LEU A 357 -0.14 -4.02 21.07
C LEU A 357 0.22 -5.51 21.23
N ILE A 358 -0.13 -6.32 20.23
CA ILE A 358 0.26 -7.73 20.09
C ILE A 358 1.58 -7.84 19.34
N GLU A 359 1.66 -7.15 18.19
CA GLU A 359 2.81 -7.16 17.29
C GLU A 359 2.75 -6.00 16.30
N TYR A 360 3.90 -5.67 15.71
CA TYR A 360 3.97 -4.82 14.54
C TYR A 360 4.26 -5.65 13.29
N ASN A 361 3.60 -5.25 12.21
CA ASN A 361 4.07 -5.51 10.86
C ASN A 361 4.47 -4.15 10.26
N VAL A 362 5.48 -4.13 9.40
CA VAL A 362 6.13 -2.90 8.94
C VAL A 362 5.82 -2.57 7.48
N ARG A 363 4.74 -3.15 6.97
CA ARG A 363 4.24 -3.02 5.60
C ARG A 363 2.73 -3.18 5.60
N PHE A 364 2.10 -2.94 4.44
CA PHE A 364 0.67 -3.20 4.29
C PHE A 364 0.30 -4.67 4.61
N GLY A 365 -0.83 -4.87 5.28
CA GLY A 365 -1.40 -6.19 5.55
C GLY A 365 -1.88 -6.89 4.28
N ASP A 366 -1.96 -8.21 4.29
CA ASP A 366 -2.57 -9.00 3.22
C ASP A 366 -3.43 -10.06 3.91
N PRO A 367 -4.78 -9.99 3.86
CA PRO A 367 -5.56 -9.32 2.82
C PRO A 367 -6.07 -7.90 3.14
N GLU A 368 -5.67 -7.27 4.25
CA GLU A 368 -6.23 -5.97 4.65
C GLU A 368 -5.98 -4.85 3.64
N CYS A 369 -4.84 -4.83 2.95
CA CYS A 369 -4.57 -3.85 1.90
C CYS A 369 -5.66 -3.86 0.81
N GLN A 370 -6.23 -5.03 0.50
CA GLN A 370 -7.21 -5.21 -0.56
C GLN A 370 -8.49 -4.41 -0.28
N VAL A 371 -9.00 -4.49 0.96
CA VAL A 371 -10.19 -3.70 1.38
C VAL A 371 -9.88 -2.21 1.56
N LEU A 372 -8.66 -1.86 1.96
CA LEU A 372 -8.24 -0.46 2.05
C LEU A 372 -8.16 0.18 0.66
N MET A 373 -7.50 -0.46 -0.31
CA MET A 373 -7.26 0.12 -1.63
C MET A 373 -8.52 0.29 -2.46
N VAL A 374 -9.56 -0.52 -2.26
CA VAL A 374 -10.87 -0.30 -2.92
C VAL A 374 -11.66 0.87 -2.31
N ARG A 375 -11.39 1.21 -1.05
CA ARG A 375 -12.04 2.32 -0.34
C ARG A 375 -11.30 3.65 -0.43
N LEU A 376 -9.99 3.64 -0.67
CA LEU A 376 -9.18 4.86 -0.73
C LEU A 376 -9.60 5.74 -1.92
N GLU A 377 -9.93 7.00 -1.63
CA GLU A 377 -10.25 8.03 -2.63
C GLU A 377 -9.11 9.04 -2.82
N SER A 378 -8.27 9.23 -1.79
CA SER A 378 -7.08 10.08 -1.90
C SER A 378 -6.09 9.59 -2.94
N ASP A 379 -5.31 10.52 -3.48
CA ASP A 379 -4.23 10.25 -4.42
C ASP A 379 -3.10 9.47 -3.73
N LEU A 380 -3.07 8.15 -3.94
CA LEU A 380 -2.11 7.26 -3.28
C LEU A 380 -0.66 7.61 -3.62
N ALA A 381 -0.30 7.80 -4.90
CA ALA A 381 1.09 8.09 -5.26
C ALA A 381 1.58 9.40 -4.64
N LYS A 382 0.71 10.43 -4.59
CA LYS A 382 1.02 11.70 -3.90
C LYS A 382 1.34 11.49 -2.43
N VAL A 383 0.49 10.75 -1.72
CA VAL A 383 0.64 10.54 -0.27
C VAL A 383 1.86 9.67 0.04
N LEU A 384 2.09 8.59 -0.71
CA LEU A 384 3.27 7.75 -0.50
C LEU A 384 4.57 8.51 -0.79
N LEU A 385 4.58 9.36 -1.83
CA LEU A 385 5.73 10.22 -2.12
C LEU A 385 5.95 11.29 -1.03
N ALA A 386 4.87 11.88 -0.49
CA ALA A 386 4.97 12.81 0.64
C ALA A 386 5.56 12.11 1.89
N ALA A 387 5.16 10.87 2.16
CA ALA A 387 5.76 10.08 3.24
C ALA A 387 7.26 9.85 3.04
N CYS A 388 7.70 9.55 1.80
CA CYS A 388 9.13 9.40 1.50
C CYS A 388 9.94 10.70 1.71
N LYS A 389 9.27 11.87 1.66
CA LYS A 389 9.89 13.18 1.80
C LYS A 389 9.80 13.76 3.22
N GLY A 390 9.13 13.09 4.16
CA GLY A 390 8.90 13.65 5.50
C GLY A 390 7.79 14.72 5.53
N GLU A 391 6.82 14.65 4.61
CA GLU A 391 5.82 15.70 4.35
C GLU A 391 4.39 15.24 4.67
N LEU A 392 4.17 14.36 5.65
CA LEU A 392 2.81 13.94 6.05
C LEU A 392 2.12 14.91 7.02
N ASP A 393 2.83 15.88 7.58
CA ASP A 393 2.21 16.90 8.43
C ASP A 393 1.09 17.65 7.67
N GLY A 394 -0.09 17.74 8.29
CA GLY A 394 -1.29 18.32 7.67
C GLY A 394 -1.93 17.51 6.53
N VAL A 395 -1.39 16.34 6.16
CA VAL A 395 -2.00 15.46 5.14
C VAL A 395 -3.19 14.71 5.75
N SER A 396 -4.30 14.66 5.03
CA SER A 396 -5.49 13.86 5.40
C SER A 396 -5.90 12.93 4.27
N LEU A 397 -6.47 11.78 4.64
CA LEU A 397 -6.99 10.80 3.69
C LEU A 397 -8.51 10.82 3.59
N ASN A 398 -9.00 10.79 2.36
CA ASN A 398 -10.40 10.61 2.04
C ASN A 398 -10.67 9.14 1.72
N TRP A 399 -11.73 8.62 2.33
CA TRP A 399 -12.16 7.24 2.20
C TRP A 399 -13.60 7.23 1.73
N SER A 400 -13.91 6.34 0.80
CA SER A 400 -15.26 6.19 0.30
C SER A 400 -16.20 5.76 1.43
N PRO A 401 -17.45 6.28 1.45
CA PRO A 401 -18.44 5.88 2.43
C PRO A 401 -18.79 4.39 2.28
N GLY A 402 -19.37 3.81 3.35
CA GLY A 402 -19.70 2.39 3.41
C GLY A 402 -18.50 1.52 3.77
N SER A 403 -18.63 0.23 3.45
CA SER A 403 -17.68 -0.82 3.87
C SER A 403 -17.16 -1.61 2.67
N ALA A 404 -16.03 -2.27 2.88
CA ALA A 404 -15.50 -3.27 1.96
C ALA A 404 -15.18 -4.57 2.71
N MET A 405 -15.33 -5.69 2.02
CA MET A 405 -14.97 -7.01 2.51
C MET A 405 -14.15 -7.73 1.45
N VAL A 406 -13.17 -8.50 1.88
CA VAL A 406 -12.43 -9.46 1.06
C VAL A 406 -12.57 -10.86 1.62
N VAL A 407 -12.96 -11.80 0.77
CA VAL A 407 -12.94 -13.23 1.04
C VAL A 407 -11.76 -13.84 0.28
N VAL A 408 -10.85 -14.51 0.98
CA VAL A 408 -9.72 -15.18 0.34
C VAL A 408 -10.14 -16.59 -0.08
N MET A 409 -9.95 -16.90 -1.37
CA MET A 409 -9.94 -18.28 -1.86
C MET A 409 -8.52 -18.82 -1.85
N ALA A 410 -8.36 -19.98 -1.21
CA ALA A 410 -7.09 -20.66 -0.99
C ALA A 410 -7.11 -22.07 -1.59
N SER A 411 -5.93 -22.60 -1.93
CA SER A 411 -5.79 -23.97 -2.45
C SER A 411 -6.06 -24.97 -1.34
N LYS A 412 -6.91 -25.97 -1.58
CA LYS A 412 -7.20 -27.04 -0.61
C LYS A 412 -5.91 -27.63 -0.04
N GLY A 413 -5.82 -27.64 1.29
CA GLY A 413 -4.63 -28.08 2.04
C GLY A 413 -3.81 -26.95 2.66
N TYR A 414 -3.95 -25.70 2.18
CA TYR A 414 -3.39 -24.52 2.85
C TYR A 414 -3.94 -24.40 4.30
N PRO A 415 -3.12 -24.06 5.32
CA PRO A 415 -1.72 -23.60 5.27
C PRO A 415 -0.65 -24.69 5.29
N GLY A 416 -1.05 -25.96 5.16
CA GLY A 416 -0.16 -27.11 4.97
C GLY A 416 0.23 -27.29 3.50
N SER A 417 0.44 -28.53 3.08
CA SER A 417 0.72 -28.88 1.68
C SER A 417 -0.54 -28.78 0.82
N TYR A 418 -0.41 -28.24 -0.38
CA TYR A 418 -1.50 -28.06 -1.33
C TYR A 418 -1.03 -28.34 -2.76
N GLU A 419 -1.97 -28.67 -3.63
CA GLU A 419 -1.73 -28.88 -5.06
C GLU A 419 -1.55 -27.54 -5.79
N LYS A 420 -0.71 -27.52 -6.82
CA LYS A 420 -0.48 -26.37 -7.71
C LYS A 420 -0.83 -26.76 -9.16
N GLY A 421 -1.14 -25.77 -9.98
CA GLY A 421 -1.48 -25.95 -11.39
C GLY A 421 -2.95 -26.26 -11.64
N THR A 422 -3.82 -26.11 -10.64
CA THR A 422 -5.27 -26.35 -10.78
C THR A 422 -5.93 -25.16 -11.45
N VAL A 423 -6.83 -25.45 -12.41
CA VAL A 423 -7.43 -24.44 -13.29
C VAL A 423 -8.52 -23.67 -12.57
N ILE A 424 -8.56 -22.36 -12.78
CA ILE A 424 -9.53 -21.41 -12.24
C ILE A 424 -10.30 -20.81 -13.41
N GLN A 425 -11.63 -20.88 -13.36
CA GLN A 425 -12.51 -20.37 -14.40
C GLN A 425 -13.50 -19.35 -13.84
N ASN A 426 -14.18 -18.64 -14.74
CA ASN A 426 -15.24 -17.66 -14.47
C ASN A 426 -14.82 -16.42 -13.66
N LEU A 427 -13.55 -16.00 -13.78
CA LEU A 427 -13.06 -14.82 -13.05
C LEU A 427 -13.68 -13.51 -13.54
N GLU A 428 -13.88 -13.37 -14.85
CA GLU A 428 -14.47 -12.15 -15.43
C GLU A 428 -15.97 -12.07 -15.09
N GLU A 429 -16.68 -13.18 -15.20
CA GLU A 429 -18.09 -13.31 -14.83
C GLU A 429 -18.31 -13.00 -13.35
N ALA A 430 -17.43 -13.49 -12.48
CA ALA A 430 -17.47 -13.22 -11.05
C ALA A 430 -17.28 -11.73 -10.70
N GLU A 431 -16.43 -10.99 -11.43
CA GLU A 431 -16.30 -9.52 -11.24
C GLU A 431 -17.55 -8.75 -11.70
N LEU A 432 -18.35 -9.32 -12.60
CA LEU A 432 -19.53 -8.68 -13.17
C LEU A 432 -20.85 -9.06 -12.48
N VAL A 433 -20.84 -10.08 -11.61
CA VAL A 433 -22.06 -10.60 -10.97
C VAL A 433 -22.76 -9.59 -10.06
N ALA A 434 -22.00 -8.64 -9.50
CA ALA A 434 -22.50 -7.59 -8.61
C ALA A 434 -21.69 -6.29 -8.76
N PRO A 435 -22.29 -5.12 -8.42
CA PRO A 435 -21.57 -3.85 -8.49
C PRO A 435 -20.37 -3.80 -7.54
N SER A 436 -19.28 -3.16 -7.97
CA SER A 436 -18.10 -2.89 -7.14
C SER A 436 -17.42 -4.14 -6.56
N VAL A 437 -17.43 -5.25 -7.31
CA VAL A 437 -16.58 -6.42 -7.07
C VAL A 437 -15.25 -6.23 -7.80
N LYS A 438 -14.16 -6.62 -7.13
CA LYS A 438 -12.83 -6.72 -7.71
C LYS A 438 -12.13 -7.96 -7.15
N ILE A 439 -11.57 -8.77 -8.03
CA ILE A 439 -10.77 -9.93 -7.67
C ILE A 439 -9.29 -9.55 -7.74
N PHE A 440 -8.62 -9.61 -6.58
CA PHE A 440 -7.18 -9.44 -6.51
C PHE A 440 -6.50 -10.80 -6.55
N HIS A 441 -5.61 -10.95 -7.52
CA HIS A 441 -4.82 -12.16 -7.67
C HIS A 441 -3.60 -12.14 -6.75
N ALA A 442 -3.37 -13.27 -6.06
CA ALA A 442 -2.17 -13.57 -5.32
C ALA A 442 -1.38 -14.67 -6.05
N GLY A 443 -1.47 -15.93 -5.62
CA GLY A 443 -0.78 -17.06 -6.24
C GLY A 443 -1.46 -17.57 -7.51
N THR A 444 -1.45 -16.80 -8.61
CA THR A 444 -1.96 -17.22 -9.92
C THR A 444 -0.92 -17.10 -11.03
N ALA A 445 -0.99 -17.98 -12.03
CA ALA A 445 -0.23 -17.90 -13.28
C ALA A 445 -1.16 -18.20 -14.47
N LEU A 446 -0.66 -18.01 -15.69
CA LEU A 446 -1.28 -18.54 -16.91
C LEU A 446 -0.57 -19.83 -17.30
N ASP A 447 -1.32 -20.85 -17.71
CA ASP A 447 -0.77 -22.06 -18.32
C ASP A 447 -0.48 -21.85 -19.82
N SER A 448 -0.08 -22.93 -20.51
CA SER A 448 0.23 -22.90 -21.95
C SER A 448 -0.96 -22.55 -22.84
N ASP A 449 -2.18 -22.80 -22.35
CA ASP A 449 -3.43 -22.58 -23.08
C ASP A 449 -4.02 -21.19 -22.76
N GLY A 450 -3.35 -20.42 -21.90
CA GLY A 450 -3.80 -19.11 -21.45
C GLY A 450 -4.86 -19.15 -20.35
N SER A 451 -5.07 -20.31 -19.70
CA SER A 451 -5.98 -20.44 -18.58
C SER A 451 -5.32 -20.02 -17.27
N PHE A 452 -6.08 -19.41 -16.37
CA PHE A 452 -5.58 -19.11 -15.03
C PHE A 452 -5.43 -20.40 -14.22
N ILE A 453 -4.29 -20.54 -13.55
CA ILE A 453 -3.98 -21.66 -12.66
C ILE A 453 -3.53 -21.17 -11.28
N ALA A 454 -3.88 -21.92 -10.24
CA ALA A 454 -3.44 -21.68 -8.86
C ALA A 454 -1.99 -22.14 -8.65
N THR A 455 -1.11 -21.25 -8.16
CA THR A 455 0.32 -21.54 -7.93
C THR A 455 0.79 -21.27 -6.50
N GLY A 456 -0.08 -20.69 -5.66
CA GLY A 456 0.19 -20.39 -4.25
C GLY A 456 -0.86 -20.96 -3.29
N GLY A 457 -0.62 -20.75 -1.99
CA GLY A 457 -1.55 -21.18 -0.94
C GLY A 457 -2.79 -20.28 -0.86
N ARG A 458 -2.59 -18.96 -0.82
CA ARG A 458 -3.64 -17.96 -1.06
C ARG A 458 -3.61 -17.55 -2.53
N VAL A 459 -4.75 -17.59 -3.19
CA VAL A 459 -4.81 -17.54 -4.65
C VAL A 459 -5.56 -16.31 -5.13
N LEU A 460 -6.75 -16.06 -4.57
CA LEU A 460 -7.59 -14.91 -4.93
C LEU A 460 -8.10 -14.21 -3.67
N GLY A 461 -8.25 -12.90 -3.73
CA GLY A 461 -9.01 -12.11 -2.78
C GLY A 461 -10.20 -11.45 -3.47
N ILE A 462 -11.39 -11.99 -3.22
CA ILE A 462 -12.64 -11.54 -3.81
C ILE A 462 -13.14 -10.39 -2.94
N THR A 463 -12.95 -9.18 -3.45
CA THR A 463 -13.20 -7.95 -2.70
C THR A 463 -14.44 -7.26 -3.23
N ALA A 464 -15.37 -6.87 -2.35
CA ALA A 464 -16.54 -6.11 -2.74
C ALA A 464 -16.76 -4.91 -1.83
N LYS A 465 -17.30 -3.83 -2.40
CA LYS A 465 -17.83 -2.68 -1.65
C LYS A 465 -19.33 -2.76 -1.51
N GLY A 466 -19.83 -2.27 -0.38
CA GLY A 466 -21.24 -2.08 -0.09
C GLY A 466 -21.48 -0.78 0.67
N ARG A 467 -22.73 -0.34 0.71
CA ARG A 467 -23.17 0.82 1.51
C ARG A 467 -23.02 0.58 3.01
N ASP A 468 -22.99 -0.70 3.41
CA ASP A 468 -22.74 -1.23 4.74
C ASP A 468 -21.98 -2.56 4.62
N LEU A 469 -21.58 -3.14 5.76
CA LEU A 469 -20.79 -4.38 5.78
C LEU A 469 -21.60 -5.60 5.30
N GLU A 470 -22.91 -5.60 5.52
CA GLU A 470 -23.79 -6.68 5.08
C GLU A 470 -23.87 -6.75 3.55
N GLU A 471 -24.09 -5.61 2.89
CA GLU A 471 -24.09 -5.56 1.43
C GLU A 471 -22.71 -5.90 0.84
N ALA A 472 -21.62 -5.47 1.47
CA ALA A 472 -20.26 -5.83 1.03
C ALA A 472 -20.03 -7.34 1.12
N ARG A 473 -20.49 -7.98 2.19
CA ARG A 473 -20.45 -9.45 2.35
C ARG A 473 -21.21 -10.13 1.24
N ASP A 474 -22.48 -9.78 1.06
CA ASP A 474 -23.37 -10.49 0.14
C ASP A 474 -22.82 -10.45 -1.30
N ARG A 475 -22.30 -9.30 -1.73
CA ARG A 475 -21.65 -9.16 -3.04
C ARG A 475 -20.37 -9.96 -3.17
N ALA A 476 -19.52 -9.99 -2.13
CA ALA A 476 -18.28 -10.77 -2.15
C ALA A 476 -18.59 -12.27 -2.26
N TYR A 477 -19.54 -12.79 -1.49
CA TYR A 477 -19.91 -14.20 -1.55
C TYR A 477 -20.65 -14.56 -2.85
N GLN A 478 -21.49 -13.67 -3.38
CA GLN A 478 -22.09 -13.87 -4.71
C GLN A 478 -21.03 -14.03 -5.80
N ALA A 479 -19.95 -13.24 -5.76
CA ALA A 479 -18.82 -13.38 -6.67
C ALA A 479 -18.02 -14.66 -6.43
N VAL A 480 -17.82 -15.07 -5.17
CA VAL A 480 -17.17 -16.34 -4.85
C VAL A 480 -17.95 -17.54 -5.42
N GLU A 481 -19.30 -17.49 -5.39
CA GLU A 481 -20.16 -18.57 -5.92
C GLU A 481 -20.11 -18.70 -7.45
N GLU A 482 -19.74 -17.64 -8.16
CA GLU A 482 -19.60 -17.64 -9.63
C GLU A 482 -18.25 -18.27 -10.08
N ILE A 483 -17.23 -18.22 -9.23
CA ILE A 483 -15.89 -18.75 -9.55
C ILE A 483 -15.94 -20.28 -9.59
N ASN A 484 -15.54 -20.84 -10.73
CA ASN A 484 -15.37 -22.29 -10.88
C ASN A 484 -13.93 -22.69 -10.61
N TRP A 485 -13.67 -23.12 -9.37
CA TRP A 485 -12.39 -23.69 -8.95
C TRP A 485 -12.61 -24.80 -7.91
N PRO A 486 -12.80 -26.06 -8.33
CA PRO A 486 -13.11 -27.17 -7.44
C PRO A 486 -12.04 -27.45 -6.38
N GLU A 487 -10.78 -27.12 -6.65
CA GLU A 487 -9.65 -27.30 -5.74
C GLU A 487 -9.43 -26.11 -4.81
N GLY A 488 -10.26 -25.07 -4.92
CA GLY A 488 -10.31 -23.94 -4.01
C GLY A 488 -11.19 -24.20 -2.78
N PHE A 489 -10.92 -23.46 -1.72
CA PHE A 489 -11.83 -23.30 -0.59
C PHE A 489 -11.73 -21.89 -0.01
N TYR A 490 -12.73 -21.51 0.77
CA TYR A 490 -12.82 -20.21 1.44
C TYR A 490 -13.64 -20.36 2.72
N ARG A 491 -13.52 -19.38 3.62
CA ARG A 491 -14.36 -19.29 4.83
C ARG A 491 -15.72 -18.70 4.51
N ARG A 492 -16.78 -19.18 5.16
CA ARG A 492 -18.17 -18.72 4.96
C ARG A 492 -18.62 -17.67 5.98
N ASP A 493 -17.74 -17.32 6.91
CA ASP A 493 -18.05 -16.47 8.06
C ASP A 493 -17.20 -15.19 8.14
N ILE A 494 -16.63 -14.72 7.04
CA ILE A 494 -15.87 -13.47 7.06
C ILE A 494 -16.78 -12.31 7.51
N GLY A 495 -16.39 -11.62 8.58
CA GLY A 495 -17.18 -10.54 9.19
C GLY A 495 -18.12 -10.98 10.31
N TRP A 496 -18.08 -12.23 10.76
CA TRP A 496 -19.02 -12.78 11.76
C TRP A 496 -19.03 -12.09 13.12
N ARG A 497 -17.94 -11.43 13.49
CA ARG A 497 -17.86 -10.65 14.74
C ARG A 497 -18.63 -9.33 14.67
N ALA A 498 -18.74 -8.75 13.48
CA ALA A 498 -19.42 -7.48 13.26
C ALA A 498 -20.87 -7.64 12.78
N LEU A 499 -21.23 -8.79 12.18
CA LEU A 499 -22.56 -9.05 11.64
C LEU A 499 -23.38 -9.99 12.55
N PRO A 500 -24.72 -9.89 12.58
CA PRO A 500 -25.56 -10.76 13.41
C PRO A 500 -25.43 -12.26 13.04
N GLN A 501 -25.29 -13.13 14.05
CA GLN A 501 -25.08 -14.58 13.87
C GLN A 501 -26.15 -15.30 13.03
N LYS A 502 -27.39 -14.80 12.96
CA LYS A 502 -28.46 -15.42 12.16
C LYS A 502 -28.14 -15.50 10.67
N GLN A 503 -27.19 -14.70 10.18
CA GLN A 503 -26.87 -14.58 8.76
C GLN A 503 -25.82 -15.59 8.25
N PHE A 504 -25.14 -16.33 9.14
CA PHE A 504 -24.11 -17.31 8.75
C PHE A 504 -24.61 -18.77 8.75
N ALA A 505 -25.84 -19.01 9.24
CA ALA A 505 -26.38 -20.35 9.44
C ALA A 505 -27.12 -20.94 8.22
N THR A 506 -27.09 -20.28 7.06
CA THR A 506 -27.72 -20.75 5.83
C THR A 506 -26.68 -21.30 4.87
N ASN A 507 -26.80 -22.59 4.55
CA ASN A 507 -26.01 -23.41 3.61
C ASN A 507 -24.93 -24.32 4.25
N ALA A 508 -25.34 -25.11 5.25
CA ALA A 508 -24.66 -26.37 5.59
C ALA A 508 -25.15 -27.52 4.70
#